data_AF-A0A227IQZ2-F1
#
_entry.id   AF-A0A227IQZ2-F1
#
_cell.length_a   1.000
_cell.length_b   1.000
_cell.length_c   1.000
_cell.angle_alpha   90.00
_cell.angle_beta   90.00
_cell.angle_gamma   90.00
#
_symmetry.space_group_name_H-M   'P 1'
#
loop_
_entity.id
_entity.type
_entity.pdbx_description
1 polymer ?
#
loop_
_entity_poly.entity_id
_entity_poly.type
_entity_poly.pdbx_seq_one_letter_code
_entity_poly.pdbx_strand_id
1 'polypeptide(L)'
;RRSSWKLVNSKNNPAVTQFFSLAAEPGERLFLCKPHTGKTHQIRVALKSVGSGIVGDPIYNAGNEADRGYLHAFSLCFQYR
;
A
#
# COMPACT_ATOMS: atom_id res chain seq x y z
N ARG A 1 8.43 18.51 4.25
CA ARG A 1 9.02 17.16 4.41
C ARG A 1 8.02 16.08 3.93
N ARG A 2 7.72 16.03 2.61
CA ARG A 2 6.87 14.98 1.99
C ARG A 2 7.70 14.29 0.92
N SER A 3 8.58 13.39 1.33
CA SER A 3 9.44 12.67 0.40
C SER A 3 8.65 11.52 -0.24
N SER A 4 8.66 11.45 -1.57
CA SER A 4 8.15 10.31 -2.33
C SER A 4 9.20 9.20 -2.39
N TRP A 5 8.83 8.01 -1.97
CA TRP A 5 9.60 6.78 -2.10
C TRP A 5 9.28 6.08 -3.42
N LYS A 6 10.23 5.32 -3.97
CA LYS A 6 10.07 4.54 -5.21
C LYS A 6 10.51 3.10 -4.99
N LEU A 7 9.93 2.17 -5.74
CA LEU A 7 10.49 0.83 -5.85
C LEU A 7 11.79 0.89 -6.65
N VAL A 8 12.75 0.09 -6.21
CA VAL A 8 14.04 -0.09 -6.86
C VAL A 8 14.16 -1.56 -7.26
N ASN A 9 14.87 -1.84 -8.36
CA ASN A 9 15.06 -3.22 -8.86
C ASN A 9 16.16 -3.99 -8.10
N SER A 10 16.39 -3.65 -6.83
CA SER A 10 17.41 -4.30 -6.00
C SER A 10 16.80 -5.38 -5.15
N LYS A 11 17.46 -6.54 -5.08
CA LYS A 11 17.15 -7.61 -4.13
C LYS A 11 17.86 -7.44 -2.78
N ASN A 12 18.66 -6.39 -2.60
CA ASN A 12 19.29 -6.08 -1.33
C ASN A 12 18.28 -5.39 -0.39
N ASN A 13 18.04 -5.96 0.79
CA ASN A 13 17.07 -5.48 1.79
C ASN A 13 15.71 -5.09 1.17
N PRO A 14 15.00 -6.03 0.49
CA PRO A 14 13.79 -5.72 -0.26
C PRO A 14 12.61 -5.39 0.65
N ALA A 15 11.64 -4.64 0.13
CA ALA A 15 10.33 -4.49 0.75
C ALA A 15 9.45 -5.66 0.30
N VAL A 16 8.87 -6.41 1.24
CA VAL A 16 8.06 -7.61 0.92
C VAL A 16 6.65 -7.45 1.46
N THR A 17 5.66 -7.46 0.57
CA THR A 17 4.23 -7.39 0.89
C THR A 17 3.50 -8.48 0.11
N GLN A 18 2.67 -9.25 0.80
CA GLN A 18 1.74 -10.18 0.17
C GLN A 18 0.38 -9.49 -0.03
N PHE A 19 -0.25 -9.74 -1.17
CA PHE A 19 -1.54 -9.14 -1.53
C PHE A 19 -2.60 -10.22 -1.76
N PHE A 20 -3.80 -9.98 -1.25
CA PHE A 20 -5.02 -10.67 -1.66
C PHE A 20 -5.97 -9.60 -2.18
N SER A 21 -6.62 -9.86 -3.31
CA SER A 21 -7.47 -8.86 -3.96
C SER A 21 -8.85 -9.41 -4.24
N LEU A 22 -9.85 -8.54 -4.07
CA LEU A 22 -11.24 -8.81 -4.36
C LEU A 22 -11.76 -7.68 -5.25
N ALA A 23 -12.69 -8.02 -6.15
CA ALA A 23 -13.41 -7.00 -6.90
C ALA A 23 -14.28 -6.18 -5.94
N ALA A 24 -14.35 -4.87 -6.18
CA ALA A 24 -15.23 -3.94 -5.48
C ALA A 24 -16.14 -3.28 -6.52
N GLU A 25 -16.19 -1.95 -6.56
CA GLU A 25 -16.92 -1.20 -7.60
C GLU A 25 -16.19 -1.22 -8.96
N PRO A 26 -16.87 -0.85 -10.06
CA PRO A 26 -16.23 -0.73 -11.37
C PRO A 26 -15.00 0.19 -11.32
N GLY A 27 -13.83 -0.35 -11.69
CA GLY A 27 -12.56 0.38 -11.64
C GLY A 27 -11.85 0.32 -10.28
N GLU A 28 -12.43 -0.34 -9.28
CA GLU A 28 -11.90 -0.43 -7.93
C GLU A 28 -11.65 -1.87 -7.47
N ARG A 29 -10.74 -2.01 -6.51
CA ARG A 29 -10.41 -3.30 -5.90
C ARG A 29 -10.14 -3.12 -4.41
N LEU A 30 -10.65 -4.05 -3.62
CA LEU A 30 -10.28 -4.15 -2.22
C LEU A 30 -9.05 -5.05 -2.09
N PHE A 31 -8.02 -4.56 -1.40
CA PHE A 31 -6.80 -5.30 -1.13
C PHE A 31 -6.64 -5.58 0.36
N LEU A 32 -6.45 -6.86 0.70
CA LEU A 32 -5.87 -7.25 1.97
C LEU A 32 -4.34 -7.33 1.80
N CYS A 33 -3.64 -6.39 2.43
CA CYS A 33 -2.18 -6.30 2.38
C CYS A 33 -1.58 -6.91 3.65
N LYS A 34 -0.63 -7.84 3.48
CA LYS A 34 0.17 -8.40 4.57
C LYS A 34 1.64 -8.00 4.39
N PRO A 35 2.10 -6.92 5.04
CA PRO A 35 3.50 -6.52 4.98
C PRO A 35 4.36 -7.49 5.80
N HIS A 36 5.33 -8.16 5.15
CA HIS A 36 6.35 -8.98 5.82
C HIS A 36 7.56 -8.16 6.29
N THR A 37 7.68 -6.92 5.78
CA THR A 37 8.66 -5.92 6.21
C THR A 37 7.95 -4.60 6.51
N GLY A 38 8.58 -3.71 7.29
CA GLY A 38 7.98 -2.45 7.75
C GLY A 38 8.61 -1.18 7.16
N LYS A 39 8.92 -1.14 5.86
CA LYS A 39 9.56 0.05 5.26
C LYS A 39 8.58 1.22 5.16
N THR A 40 9.11 2.44 5.22
CA THR A 40 8.32 3.67 5.06
C THR A 40 7.54 3.66 3.75
N HIS A 41 6.23 3.90 3.83
CA HIS A 41 5.29 3.93 2.69
C HIS A 41 5.21 2.62 1.89
N GLN A 42 5.69 1.49 2.42
CA GLN A 42 5.81 0.23 1.69
C GLN A 42 4.54 -0.18 0.93
N ILE A 43 3.39 -0.21 1.62
CA ILE A 43 2.10 -0.60 1.00
C ILE A 43 1.70 0.40 -0.10
N ARG A 44 1.86 1.70 0.15
CA ARG A 44 1.48 2.78 -0.77
C ARG A 44 2.26 2.70 -2.08
N VAL A 45 3.58 2.54 -1.99
CA VAL A 45 4.46 2.41 -3.15
C VAL A 45 4.18 1.11 -3.91
N ALA A 46 4.01 0.00 -3.18
CA ALA A 46 3.80 -1.31 -3.80
C ALA A 46 2.44 -1.40 -4.53
N LEU A 47 1.37 -0.84 -3.95
CA LEU A 47 0.07 -0.79 -4.63
C LEU A 47 0.09 0.12 -5.86
N LYS A 48 0.81 1.25 -5.80
CA LYS A 48 1.01 2.10 -6.98
C LYS A 48 1.75 1.38 -8.11
N SER A 49 2.75 0.54 -7.80
CA SER A 49 3.54 -0.13 -8.83
C SER A 49 2.81 -1.25 -9.56
N VAL A 50 1.78 -1.83 -8.94
CA VAL A 50 0.90 -2.82 -9.59
C VAL A 50 -0.31 -2.16 -10.30
N GLY A 51 -0.29 -0.84 -10.46
CA GLY A 51 -1.35 -0.09 -11.14
C GLY A 51 -2.62 0.12 -10.30
N SER A 52 -2.61 -0.19 -9.01
CA SER A 52 -3.75 -0.08 -8.10
C SER A 52 -3.45 0.90 -6.96
N GLY A 53 -3.16 2.16 -7.31
CA GLY A 53 -2.87 3.20 -6.32
C GLY A 53 -3.99 3.37 -5.30
N ILE A 54 -3.64 3.68 -4.05
CA ILE A 54 -4.61 3.83 -2.96
C ILE A 54 -5.47 5.08 -3.20
N VAL A 55 -6.78 4.94 -3.09
CA VAL A 55 -7.75 6.04 -3.17
C VAL A 55 -7.48 7.07 -2.06
N GLY A 56 -7.46 8.36 -2.41
CA GLY A 56 -7.14 9.44 -1.49
C GLY A 56 -5.66 9.50 -1.06
N ASP A 57 -4.73 8.83 -1.75
CA ASP A 57 -3.30 8.97 -1.49
C ASP A 57 -2.73 10.21 -2.21
N PRO A 58 -2.37 11.29 -1.48
CA PRO A 58 -1.96 12.55 -2.09
C PRO A 58 -0.55 12.53 -2.71
N ILE A 59 0.22 11.45 -2.53
CA ILE A 59 1.60 11.35 -3.05
C ILE A 59 1.63 10.40 -4.25
N TYR A 60 0.99 9.25 -4.13
CA TYR A 60 1.09 8.18 -5.12
C TYR A 60 -0.15 8.06 -6.01
N ASN A 61 -1.25 8.72 -5.66
CA ASN A 61 -2.50 8.69 -6.41
C ASN A 61 -3.23 10.05 -6.42
N ALA A 62 -2.48 11.13 -6.61
CA ALA A 62 -2.96 12.51 -6.42
C ALA A 62 -4.13 12.95 -7.33
N GLY A 63 -4.49 12.17 -8.35
CA GLY A 63 -5.64 12.46 -9.23
C GLY A 63 -6.97 11.86 -8.75
N ASN A 64 -6.96 11.09 -7.66
CA ASN A 64 -8.16 10.48 -7.09
C ASN A 64 -8.46 11.16 -5.75
N GLU A 65 -9.21 12.26 -5.82
CA GLU A 65 -9.68 12.99 -4.64
C GLU A 65 -10.71 12.16 -3.89
N ALA A 66 -10.49 12.04 -2.58
CA ALA A 66 -11.40 11.37 -1.68
C ALA A 66 -11.35 12.08 -0.31
N ASP A 67 -12.33 11.79 0.54
CA ASP A 67 -12.46 12.36 1.88
C ASP A 67 -11.28 12.00 2.81
N ARG A 68 -10.63 10.87 2.54
CA ARG A 68 -9.49 10.34 3.31
C ARG A 68 -8.63 9.40 2.48
N GLY A 69 -7.46 9.04 3.02
CA GLY A 69 -6.67 7.92 2.51
C GLY A 69 -7.31 6.57 2.88
N TYR A 70 -7.65 5.75 1.88
CA TYR A 70 -8.23 4.42 2.07
C TYR A 70 -7.17 3.35 2.34
N LEU A 71 -6.41 3.55 3.42
CA LEU A 71 -5.47 2.59 3.97
C LEU A 71 -5.73 2.42 5.46
N HIS A 72 -6.09 1.21 5.87
CA HIS A 72 -6.49 0.93 7.25
C HIS A 72 -5.74 -0.28 7.81
N ALA A 73 -5.21 -0.16 9.03
CA ALA A 73 -4.58 -1.25 9.76
C ALA A 73 -5.66 -2.13 10.39
N PHE A 74 -6.20 -3.06 9.59
CA PHE A 74 -7.36 -3.87 9.95
C PHE A 74 -7.13 -4.88 11.08
N SER A 75 -5.92 -5.46 11.16
CA SER A 75 -5.61 -6.51 12.13
C SER A 75 -4.14 -6.45 12.53
N LEU A 76 -3.87 -6.77 13.79
CA LEU A 76 -2.54 -6.95 14.35
C LEU A 76 -2.53 -8.25 15.15
N CYS A 77 -1.48 -9.06 14.99
CA CYS A 77 -1.28 -10.29 15.73
C CYS A 77 0.17 -10.38 16.15
N PHE A 78 0.39 -10.67 17.43
CA PHE A 78 1.71 -10.89 18.00
C PHE A 78 1.58 -11.82 19.21
N GLN A 79 2.65 -12.54 19.51
CA GLN A 79 2.77 -13.23 20.79
C GLN A 79 3.14 -12.19 21.84
N TYR A 80 2.30 -12.03 22.86
CA TYR A 80 2.65 -11.25 24.03
C TYR A 80 3.68 -12.02 24.87
N ARG A 81 4.67 -11.32 25.39
CA ARG A 81 5.69 -11.85 26.31
C ARG A 81 5.71 -11.00 27.56
#